data_AF-A0AAV5JLJ4-F1
#
_entry.id   AF-A0AAV5JLJ4-F1
#
_cell.length_a   1.000
_cell.length_b   1.000
_cell.length_c   1.000
_cell.angle_alpha   90.00
_cell.angle_beta   90.00
_cell.angle_gamma   90.00
#
_symmetry.space_group_name_H-M   'P 1'
#
loop_
_entity.id
_entity.type
_entity.pdbx_description
1 polymer ?
#
loop_
_entity_poly.entity_id
_entity_poly.type
_entity_poly.pdbx_seq_one_letter_code
_entity_poly.pdbx_strand_id
1 'polypeptide(L)'
;MGNDGNEQWSWNLQWRRKLFEWETEEAKELQQLIEDKRITHGRPDSWEWVHDKDGQYSTKTAYSILTKDQIETNEISTFKRIWNPKFPSKVSAFNWQLLLDRVPTKANLVIRGILGELEDGKCVFCKVEDEDSKHLFLKCKITSWVWQECAKWWGIEIRLERDCWDSFQMFGKWSKDPKVKEGWDCIWSTVIWTVWLARNQMIFQDKKTDPRKLLEIIQVRSFQWITANLDRGTDEEISGCTILLSIEMELGHDGYIEQLFDYSLLLHGLSGLSRCSQCMLNDVIASGIQYWEDFDDLYREI
;
A
#
# COMPACT_ATOMS: atom_id res chain seq x y z
N MET A 1 14.28 30.12 -43.51
CA MET A 1 14.79 28.78 -43.18
C MET A 1 14.58 27.97 -44.44
N GLY A 2 15.66 27.57 -45.09
CA GLY A 2 15.64 26.67 -46.25
C GLY A 2 15.23 27.22 -47.61
N ASN A 3 15.42 26.40 -48.65
CA ASN A 3 15.04 26.67 -50.04
C ASN A 3 14.37 25.42 -50.65
N ASP A 4 13.36 25.63 -51.50
CA ASP A 4 12.69 24.56 -52.25
C ASP A 4 13.35 24.45 -53.63
N GLY A 5 14.41 23.65 -53.69
CA GLY A 5 15.13 23.39 -54.94
C GLY A 5 14.66 22.09 -55.54
N ASN A 6 14.01 22.14 -56.72
CA ASN A 6 13.71 20.99 -57.58
C ASN A 6 13.27 19.72 -56.80
N GLU A 7 12.13 19.81 -56.11
CA GLU A 7 11.40 18.69 -55.47
C GLU A 7 11.87 18.26 -54.06
N GLN A 8 12.91 18.87 -53.47
CA GLN A 8 13.32 18.56 -52.10
C GLN A 8 13.70 19.81 -51.28
N TRP A 9 13.10 19.93 -50.09
CA TRP A 9 13.37 21.00 -49.14
C TRP A 9 14.78 20.90 -48.57
N SER A 10 15.57 21.97 -48.69
CA SER A 10 16.90 22.10 -48.08
C SER A 10 16.81 22.94 -46.81
N TRP A 11 17.25 22.44 -45.66
CA TRP A 11 17.33 23.22 -44.42
C TRP A 11 18.54 24.15 -44.41
N ASN A 12 18.33 25.43 -44.14
CA ASN A 12 19.39 26.41 -43.90
C ASN A 12 19.22 27.02 -42.51
N LEU A 13 19.87 26.41 -41.51
CA LEU A 13 19.84 26.83 -40.10
C LEU A 13 20.90 27.91 -39.87
N GLN A 14 20.48 29.06 -39.35
CA GLN A 14 21.34 30.20 -39.03
C GLN A 14 21.33 30.41 -37.52
N TRP A 15 22.51 30.31 -36.91
CA TRP A 15 22.68 30.44 -35.46
C TRP A 15 22.95 31.89 -35.07
N ARG A 16 22.39 32.36 -33.95
CA ARG A 16 22.60 33.73 -33.46
C ARG A 16 24.06 34.02 -33.06
N ARG A 17 24.82 32.98 -32.72
CA ARG A 17 26.25 33.04 -32.34
C ARG A 17 26.97 31.81 -32.87
N LYS A 18 28.31 31.85 -32.83
CA LYS A 18 29.14 30.66 -33.05
C LYS A 18 28.81 29.61 -31.98
N LEU A 19 28.61 28.37 -32.42
CA LEU A 19 28.37 27.23 -31.53
C LEU A 19 29.64 26.87 -30.77
N PHE A 20 29.49 26.40 -29.53
CA PHE A 20 30.57 25.76 -28.80
C PHE A 20 30.84 24.35 -29.37
N GLU A 21 31.98 23.77 -29.00
CA GLU A 21 32.39 22.45 -29.50
C GLU A 21 31.37 21.36 -29.13
N TRP A 22 30.83 21.38 -27.91
CA TRP A 22 29.79 20.43 -27.47
C TRP A 22 28.43 20.64 -28.15
N GLU A 23 28.08 21.88 -28.51
CA GLU A 23 26.84 22.20 -29.24
C GLU A 23 26.93 21.82 -30.73
N THR A 24 28.15 21.64 -31.23
CA THR A 24 28.36 21.25 -32.64
C THR A 24 27.83 19.83 -32.89
N GLU A 25 27.89 18.95 -31.89
CA GLU A 25 27.36 17.59 -32.01
C GLU A 25 25.82 17.60 -31.96
N GLU A 26 25.21 18.33 -31.02
CA GLU A 26 23.76 18.52 -30.96
C GLU A 26 23.20 19.14 -32.26
N ALA A 27 23.93 20.07 -32.88
CA ALA A 27 23.53 20.66 -34.15
C ALA A 27 23.56 19.66 -35.31
N LYS A 28 24.52 18.72 -35.33
CA LYS A 28 24.55 17.63 -36.32
C LYS A 28 23.39 16.66 -36.10
N GLU A 29 23.11 16.28 -34.86
CA GLU A 29 21.98 15.42 -34.53
C GLU A 29 20.66 16.05 -34.96
N LEU A 30 20.47 17.35 -34.67
CA LEU A 30 19.31 18.10 -35.15
C LEU A 30 19.23 18.08 -36.68
N GLN A 31 20.35 18.32 -37.38
CA GLN A 31 20.39 18.33 -38.83
C GLN A 31 19.98 16.98 -39.42
N GLN A 32 20.47 15.87 -38.86
CA GLN A 32 20.05 14.51 -39.25
C GLN A 32 18.56 14.27 -38.99
N LEU A 33 18.03 14.74 -37.86
CA LEU A 33 16.61 14.56 -37.50
C LEU A 33 15.64 15.27 -38.45
N ILE A 34 16.05 16.41 -39.02
CA ILE A 34 15.20 17.23 -39.89
C ILE A 34 15.41 16.95 -41.39
N GLU A 35 16.54 16.36 -41.79
CA GLU A 35 16.92 16.15 -43.20
C GLU A 35 15.87 15.34 -43.97
N ASP A 36 15.29 14.31 -43.35
CA ASP A 36 14.29 13.44 -43.96
C ASP A 36 12.84 13.98 -43.86
N LYS A 37 12.63 15.15 -43.25
CA LYS A 37 11.29 15.72 -43.05
C LYS A 37 10.87 16.60 -44.22
N ARG A 38 9.76 16.23 -44.88
CA ARG A 38 9.13 17.02 -45.94
C ARG A 38 8.19 18.05 -45.35
N ILE A 39 8.34 19.31 -45.77
CA ILE A 39 7.42 20.39 -45.38
C ILE A 39 6.17 20.32 -46.23
N THR A 40 5.00 20.37 -45.58
CA THR A 40 3.71 20.44 -46.28
C THR A 40 3.23 21.88 -46.30
N HIS A 41 3.14 22.48 -47.48
CA HIS A 41 2.63 23.84 -47.63
C HIS A 41 1.12 23.91 -47.36
N GLY A 42 0.67 25.00 -46.72
CA GLY A 42 -0.75 25.25 -46.45
C GLY A 42 -1.32 24.59 -45.19
N ARG A 43 -0.49 23.87 -44.42
CA ARG A 43 -0.85 23.36 -43.09
C ARG A 43 -0.11 24.18 -42.02
N PRO A 44 -0.78 24.65 -40.95
CA PRO A 44 -0.10 25.31 -39.83
C PRO A 44 0.75 24.31 -39.05
N ASP A 45 1.86 24.77 -38.48
CA ASP A 45 2.72 23.96 -37.62
C ASP A 45 1.98 23.51 -36.36
N SER A 46 2.19 22.25 -35.96
CA SER A 46 1.62 21.68 -34.74
C SER A 46 2.64 20.78 -34.04
N TRP A 47 2.60 20.78 -32.71
CA TRP A 47 3.37 19.83 -31.91
C TRP A 47 2.74 18.44 -31.98
N GLU A 48 3.55 17.42 -32.25
CA GLU A 48 3.13 16.03 -32.30
C GLU A 48 3.93 15.21 -31.28
N TRP A 49 3.23 14.42 -30.48
CA TRP A 49 3.83 13.49 -29.55
C TRP A 49 4.13 12.15 -30.24
N VAL A 50 5.41 11.92 -30.55
CA VAL A 50 5.89 10.75 -31.33
C VAL A 50 5.55 9.40 -30.67
N HIS A 51 5.25 9.39 -29.37
CA HIS A 51 4.98 8.17 -28.62
C HIS A 51 3.48 7.88 -28.42
N ASP A 52 2.60 8.57 -29.14
CA ASP A 52 1.17 8.27 -29.20
C ASP A 52 0.69 8.22 -30.64
N LYS A 53 -0.21 7.28 -30.97
CA LYS A 53 -0.67 7.06 -32.35
C LYS A 53 -1.50 8.22 -32.89
N ASP A 54 -2.16 8.95 -32.00
CA ASP A 54 -2.98 10.12 -32.35
C ASP A 54 -2.15 11.42 -32.31
N GLY A 55 -0.84 11.30 -32.05
CA GLY A 55 0.08 12.43 -31.95
C GLY A 55 -0.17 13.32 -30.73
N GLN A 56 -1.04 12.90 -29.80
CA GLN A 56 -1.45 13.69 -28.66
C GLN A 56 -0.53 13.45 -27.46
N TYR A 57 -0.05 14.55 -26.88
CA TYR A 57 0.69 14.47 -25.63
C TYR A 57 -0.27 14.13 -24.49
N SER A 58 0.14 13.18 -23.64
CA SER A 58 -0.51 12.97 -22.34
C SER A 58 0.55 12.75 -21.27
N THR A 59 0.27 13.22 -20.05
CA THR A 59 1.12 12.95 -18.89
C THR A 59 1.26 11.45 -18.63
N LYS A 60 0.23 10.66 -18.96
CA LYS A 60 0.23 9.19 -18.85
C LYS A 60 1.26 8.55 -19.78
N THR A 61 1.27 8.92 -21.07
CA THR A 61 2.21 8.37 -22.05
C THR A 61 3.64 8.82 -21.74
N ALA A 62 3.85 10.09 -21.41
CA ALA A 62 5.15 10.62 -20.99
C ALA A 62 5.69 9.89 -19.74
N TYR A 63 4.89 9.76 -18.68
CA TYR A 63 5.28 9.06 -17.47
C TYR A 63 5.63 7.60 -17.75
N SER A 64 4.79 6.90 -18.53
CA SER A 64 5.03 5.49 -18.88
C SER A 64 6.35 5.27 -19.63
N ILE A 65 6.86 6.25 -20.38
CA ILE A 65 8.15 6.17 -21.08
C ILE A 65 9.29 6.41 -20.11
N LEU A 66 9.16 7.45 -19.27
CA LEU A 66 10.19 7.78 -18.29
C LEU A 66 10.39 6.68 -17.24
N THR A 67 9.32 5.97 -16.88
CA THR A 67 9.38 4.92 -15.84
C THR A 67 9.58 3.51 -16.39
N LYS A 68 9.60 3.33 -17.72
CA LYS A 68 9.58 2.01 -18.36
C LYS A 68 10.77 1.12 -17.97
N ASP A 69 11.92 1.75 -17.74
CA ASP A 69 13.17 1.08 -17.38
C ASP A 69 13.55 1.25 -15.89
N GLN A 70 12.78 2.05 -15.13
CA GLN A 70 13.10 2.40 -13.74
C GLN A 70 12.32 1.61 -12.70
N ILE A 71 11.11 1.17 -13.03
CA ILE A 71 10.22 0.49 -12.09
C ILE A 71 10.02 -0.95 -12.57
N GLU A 72 10.49 -1.92 -11.78
CA GLU A 72 10.25 -3.33 -12.09
C GLU A 72 8.74 -3.61 -12.11
N THR A 73 8.26 -4.44 -13.05
CA THR A 73 6.85 -4.85 -13.14
C THR A 73 6.29 -5.34 -11.80
N ASN A 74 7.14 -5.95 -10.97
CA ASN A 74 6.80 -6.42 -9.63
C ASN A 74 6.47 -5.26 -8.66
N GLU A 75 7.20 -4.15 -8.71
CA GLU A 75 6.94 -2.98 -7.87
C GLU A 75 5.60 -2.32 -8.21
N ILE A 76 5.29 -2.14 -9.50
CA ILE A 76 4.00 -1.61 -9.95
C ILE A 76 2.84 -2.47 -9.45
N SER A 77 2.99 -3.80 -9.53
CA SER A 77 1.96 -4.74 -9.05
C SER A 77 1.76 -4.67 -7.53
N THR A 78 2.85 -4.45 -6.79
CA THR A 78 2.84 -4.33 -5.33
C THR A 78 2.17 -3.04 -4.90
N PHE A 79 2.50 -1.90 -5.54
CA PHE A 79 1.85 -0.63 -5.23
C PHE A 79 0.35 -0.63 -5.51
N LYS A 80 -0.12 -1.36 -6.53
CA LYS A 80 -1.57 -1.54 -6.77
C LYS A 80 -2.24 -2.29 -5.62
N ARG A 81 -1.59 -3.33 -5.09
CA ARG A 81 -2.11 -4.14 -3.97
C ARG A 81 -2.25 -3.38 -2.67
N ILE A 82 -1.45 -2.33 -2.45
CA ILE A 82 -1.56 -1.47 -1.25
C ILE A 82 -2.92 -0.76 -1.19
N TRP A 83 -3.47 -0.39 -2.35
CA TRP A 83 -4.76 0.29 -2.48
C TRP A 83 -5.92 -0.72 -2.49
N ASN A 84 -5.98 -1.55 -1.46
CA ASN A 84 -6.97 -2.61 -1.30
C ASN A 84 -8.29 -2.06 -0.70
N PRO A 85 -9.45 -2.39 -1.28
CA PRO A 85 -10.75 -1.89 -0.81
C PRO A 85 -11.25 -2.53 0.49
N LYS A 86 -10.55 -3.52 1.06
CA LYS A 86 -10.94 -4.21 2.29
C LYS A 86 -10.61 -3.45 3.56
N PHE A 87 -9.70 -2.48 3.51
CA PHE A 87 -9.32 -1.69 4.68
C PHE A 87 -9.41 -0.19 4.40
N PRO A 88 -9.51 0.65 5.45
CA PRO A 88 -9.64 2.09 5.27
C PRO A 88 -8.47 2.70 4.46
N SER A 89 -8.74 3.71 3.66
CA SER A 89 -7.72 4.39 2.82
C SER A 89 -6.54 4.94 3.62
N LYS A 90 -6.75 5.34 4.88
CA LYS A 90 -5.67 5.75 5.80
C LYS A 90 -4.65 4.63 6.05
N VAL A 91 -5.10 3.38 6.05
CA VAL A 91 -4.24 2.20 6.18
C VAL A 91 -3.47 1.96 4.88
N SER A 92 -4.09 2.15 3.71
CA SER A 92 -3.37 2.13 2.43
C SER A 92 -2.26 3.17 2.38
N ALA A 93 -2.57 4.42 2.76
CA ALA A 93 -1.58 5.50 2.81
C ALA A 93 -0.44 5.19 3.78
N PHE A 94 -0.75 4.64 4.96
CA PHE A 94 0.23 4.20 5.93
C PHE A 94 1.13 3.08 5.39
N ASN A 95 0.55 2.04 4.80
CA ASN A 95 1.29 0.94 4.20
C ASN A 95 2.22 1.42 3.09
N TRP A 96 1.74 2.33 2.23
CA TRP A 96 2.59 2.94 1.19
C TRP A 96 3.79 3.67 1.78
N GLN A 97 3.59 4.46 2.85
CA GLN A 97 4.71 5.10 3.56
C GLN A 97 5.64 4.08 4.21
N LEU A 98 5.10 3.04 4.84
CA LEU A 98 5.90 1.99 5.50
C LEU A 98 6.78 1.24 4.51
N LEU A 99 6.22 0.87 3.36
CA LEU A 99 6.92 0.11 2.33
C LEU A 99 8.02 0.92 1.65
N LEU A 100 7.99 2.25 1.78
CA LEU A 100 9.06 3.16 1.37
C LEU A 100 10.00 3.54 2.53
N ASP A 101 9.83 2.93 3.70
CA ASP A 101 10.50 3.26 4.96
C ASP A 101 10.39 4.74 5.35
N ARG A 102 9.18 5.31 5.22
CA ARG A 102 8.87 6.72 5.49
C ARG A 102 7.94 6.94 6.68
N VAL A 103 7.67 5.91 7.48
CA VAL A 103 6.91 6.08 8.73
C VAL A 103 7.79 6.64 9.85
N PRO A 104 7.23 7.38 10.83
CA PRO A 104 8.02 8.02 11.89
C PRO A 104 8.43 7.05 13.01
N THR A 105 9.22 6.03 12.65
CA THR A 105 10.03 5.26 13.61
C THR A 105 11.11 6.16 14.21
N LYS A 106 11.66 5.79 15.38
CA LYS A 106 12.72 6.60 15.99
C LYS A 106 13.93 6.78 15.06
N ALA A 107 14.37 5.72 14.37
CA ALA A 107 15.44 5.82 13.37
C ALA A 107 15.13 6.86 12.27
N ASN A 108 13.92 6.83 11.71
CA ASN A 108 13.51 7.79 10.67
C ASN A 108 13.36 9.21 11.20
N LEU A 109 12.98 9.39 12.47
CA LEU A 109 12.90 10.70 13.09
C LEU A 109 14.29 11.29 13.37
N VAL A 110 15.29 10.47 13.71
CA VAL A 110 16.70 10.89 13.81
C VAL A 110 17.22 11.35 12.45
N ILE A 111 16.97 10.56 11.39
CA ILE A 111 17.37 10.93 10.01
C ILE A 111 16.74 12.27 9.58
N ARG A 112 15.52 12.57 10.04
CA ARG A 112 14.82 13.84 9.76
C ARG A 112 15.28 15.00 10.66
N GLY A 113 16.18 14.77 11.60
CA GLY A 113 16.60 15.77 12.58
C GLY A 113 15.51 16.18 13.57
N ILE A 114 14.48 15.34 13.76
CA ILE A 114 13.36 15.60 14.69
C ILE A 114 13.71 15.07 16.09
N LEU A 115 14.24 13.85 16.19
CA LEU A 115 14.80 13.33 17.44
C LEU A 115 16.32 13.57 17.43
N GLY A 116 16.86 14.01 18.57
CA GLY A 116 18.30 14.17 18.73
C GLY A 116 19.02 12.81 18.80
N GLU A 117 20.28 12.76 18.33
CA GLU A 117 21.10 11.54 18.38
C GLU A 117 21.35 11.02 19.81
N LEU A 118 21.19 11.90 20.81
CA LEU A 118 21.35 11.57 22.23
C LEU A 118 20.08 10.98 22.88
N GLU A 119 18.95 10.99 22.18
CA GLU A 119 17.71 10.42 22.69
C GLU A 119 17.71 8.88 22.59
N ASP A 120 16.94 8.25 23.47
CA ASP A 120 16.81 6.79 23.51
C ASP A 120 16.14 6.26 22.22
N GLY A 121 16.96 5.78 21.28
CA GLY A 121 16.55 5.16 20.02
C GLY A 121 15.88 3.79 20.18
N LYS A 122 15.79 3.24 21.39
CA LYS A 122 15.29 1.88 21.62
C LYS A 122 13.81 1.73 21.27
N CYS A 123 13.49 0.58 20.70
CA CYS A 123 12.13 0.14 20.36
C CYS A 123 11.19 0.28 21.55
N VAL A 124 10.04 0.92 21.29
CA VAL A 124 9.05 1.23 22.33
C VAL A 124 8.52 -0.02 23.03
N PHE A 125 8.44 -1.15 22.31
CA PHE A 125 7.96 -2.42 22.85
C PHE A 125 9.01 -3.19 23.65
N CYS A 126 10.18 -3.47 23.05
CA CYS A 126 11.15 -4.37 23.67
C CYS A 126 12.13 -3.66 24.59
N LYS A 127 12.39 -2.37 24.38
CA LYS A 127 13.40 -1.56 25.09
C LYS A 127 14.83 -2.13 25.01
N VAL A 128 15.15 -2.93 23.98
CA VAL A 128 16.43 -3.65 23.85
C VAL A 128 17.18 -3.31 22.55
N GLU A 129 16.53 -3.46 21.40
CA GLU A 129 17.08 -3.09 20.09
C GLU A 129 16.55 -1.72 19.66
N ASP A 130 17.22 -1.09 18.69
CA ASP A 130 16.83 0.21 18.16
C ASP A 130 15.56 0.12 17.32
N GLU A 131 14.75 1.18 17.33
CA GLU A 131 13.48 1.23 16.59
C GLU A 131 13.70 1.66 15.14
N ASP A 132 13.80 0.68 14.25
CA ASP A 132 13.56 0.84 12.81
C ASP A 132 12.25 0.14 12.40
N SER A 133 11.83 0.32 11.14
CA SER A 133 10.59 -0.29 10.62
C SER A 133 10.64 -1.82 10.69
N LYS A 134 11.78 -2.42 10.37
CA LYS A 134 11.92 -3.88 10.34
C LYS A 134 11.84 -4.48 11.75
N HIS A 135 12.49 -3.88 12.73
CA HIS A 135 12.43 -4.28 14.12
C HIS A 135 11.02 -4.07 14.66
N LEU A 136 10.46 -2.86 14.52
CA LEU A 136 9.15 -2.54 15.09
C LEU A 136 8.04 -3.47 14.57
N PHE A 137 7.99 -3.69 13.26
CA PHE A 137 6.87 -4.38 12.62
C PHE A 137 7.07 -5.89 12.44
N LEU A 138 8.30 -6.40 12.48
CA LEU A 138 8.56 -7.82 12.15
C LEU A 138 9.39 -8.55 13.22
N LYS A 139 10.50 -7.96 13.69
CA LYS A 139 11.49 -8.69 14.52
C LYS A 139 11.34 -8.49 16.03
N CYS A 140 10.72 -7.41 16.47
CA CYS A 140 10.55 -7.14 17.89
C CYS A 140 9.93 -8.33 18.60
N LYS A 141 10.44 -8.73 19.77
CA LYS A 141 9.94 -9.91 20.51
C LYS A 141 8.41 -9.94 20.68
N ILE A 142 7.78 -8.76 20.86
CA ILE A 142 6.32 -8.63 20.97
C ILE A 142 5.68 -8.87 19.60
N THR A 143 6.10 -8.13 18.58
CA THR A 143 5.52 -8.22 17.23
C THR A 143 5.76 -9.58 16.58
N SER A 144 6.95 -10.16 16.75
CA SER A 144 7.26 -11.51 16.28
C SER A 144 6.39 -12.56 16.96
N TRP A 145 6.11 -12.43 18.27
CA TRP A 145 5.18 -13.33 18.95
C TRP A 145 3.77 -13.20 18.37
N VAL A 146 3.28 -11.97 18.16
CA VAL A 146 1.97 -11.71 17.55
C VAL A 146 1.87 -12.34 16.17
N TRP A 147 2.90 -12.16 15.33
CA TRP A 147 2.97 -12.80 14.02
C TRP A 147 2.87 -14.31 14.11
N GLN A 148 3.61 -14.95 15.04
CA GLN A 148 3.54 -16.41 15.22
C GLN A 148 2.17 -16.88 15.69
N GLU A 149 1.50 -16.15 16.59
CA GLU A 149 0.14 -16.50 17.00
C GLU A 149 -0.89 -16.26 15.89
N CYS A 150 -0.74 -15.21 15.09
CA CYS A 150 -1.53 -15.04 13.87
C CYS A 150 -1.30 -16.21 12.91
N ALA A 151 -0.05 -16.63 12.70
CA ALA A 151 0.28 -17.75 11.82
C ALA A 151 -0.40 -19.05 12.27
N LYS A 152 -0.34 -19.35 13.57
CA LYS A 152 -1.09 -20.48 14.18
C LYS A 152 -2.60 -20.34 13.98
N TRP A 153 -3.13 -19.15 14.21
CA TRP A 153 -4.53 -18.84 13.98
C TRP A 153 -4.95 -18.92 12.51
N TRP A 154 -4.02 -18.93 11.56
CA TRP A 154 -4.31 -19.17 10.14
C TRP A 154 -3.79 -20.53 9.65
N GLY A 155 -3.23 -21.37 10.53
CA GLY A 155 -2.71 -22.69 10.12
C GLY A 155 -1.56 -22.62 9.14
N ILE A 156 -0.83 -21.51 9.12
CA ILE A 156 0.32 -21.29 8.26
C ILE A 156 1.60 -21.21 9.07
N GLU A 157 2.72 -21.50 8.40
CA GLU A 157 4.04 -21.19 8.92
C GLU A 157 4.55 -19.91 8.28
N ILE A 158 5.01 -18.96 9.09
CA ILE A 158 5.59 -17.71 8.59
C ILE A 158 6.97 -17.47 9.17
N ARG A 159 7.86 -16.95 8.30
CA ARG A 159 9.22 -16.55 8.67
C ARG A 159 9.51 -15.16 8.11
N LEU A 160 9.49 -14.17 8.98
CA LEU A 160 9.61 -12.75 8.64
C LEU A 160 11.01 -12.21 8.97
N GLU A 161 12.00 -12.54 8.14
CA GLU A 161 13.41 -12.18 8.41
C GLU A 161 13.92 -10.96 7.63
N ARG A 162 13.21 -10.61 6.56
CA ARG A 162 13.56 -9.52 5.64
C ARG A 162 12.90 -8.20 6.08
N ASP A 163 12.67 -7.28 5.16
CA ASP A 163 12.02 -6.00 5.44
C ASP A 163 10.49 -6.09 5.25
N CYS A 164 9.81 -4.96 5.48
CA CYS A 164 8.36 -4.87 5.35
C CYS A 164 7.90 -5.10 3.91
N TRP A 165 8.70 -4.69 2.91
CA TRP A 165 8.43 -4.89 1.49
C TRP A 165 8.36 -6.36 1.11
N ASP A 166 9.39 -7.12 1.45
CA ASP A 166 9.45 -8.56 1.20
C ASP A 166 8.36 -9.32 1.97
N SER A 167 8.06 -8.89 3.19
CA SER A 167 6.96 -9.49 3.97
C SER A 167 5.59 -9.28 3.29
N PHE A 168 5.30 -8.07 2.79
CA PHE A 168 4.04 -7.80 2.10
C PHE A 168 3.96 -8.55 0.75
N GLN A 169 5.08 -8.64 0.03
CA GLN A 169 5.14 -9.43 -1.21
C GLN A 169 4.90 -10.92 -0.96
N MET A 170 5.40 -11.47 0.15
CA MET A 170 5.21 -12.88 0.51
C MET A 170 3.72 -13.23 0.66
N PHE A 171 2.95 -12.42 1.38
CA PHE A 171 1.52 -12.65 1.62
C PHE A 171 0.71 -12.69 0.31
N GLY A 172 0.99 -11.77 -0.63
CA GLY A 172 0.31 -11.77 -1.93
C GLY A 172 0.71 -12.89 -2.89
N LYS A 173 1.69 -13.72 -2.52
CA LYS A 173 2.10 -14.90 -3.30
C LYS A 173 1.43 -16.20 -2.82
N TRP A 174 0.71 -16.18 -1.69
CA TRP A 174 0.11 -17.38 -1.11
C TRP A 174 -1.09 -17.93 -1.86
N SER A 175 -1.85 -17.08 -2.56
CA SER A 175 -2.88 -17.54 -3.47
C SER A 175 -2.66 -16.98 -4.87
N LYS A 176 -3.23 -17.64 -5.88
CA LYS A 176 -3.35 -17.09 -7.24
C LYS A 176 -4.68 -16.37 -7.45
N ASP A 177 -5.68 -16.66 -6.62
CA ASP A 177 -6.99 -16.01 -6.67
C ASP A 177 -6.86 -14.54 -6.24
N PRO A 178 -7.26 -13.57 -7.09
CA PRO A 178 -7.20 -12.16 -6.75
C PRO A 178 -7.94 -11.78 -5.45
N LYS A 179 -9.10 -12.39 -5.17
CA LYS A 179 -9.90 -12.08 -3.97
C LYS A 179 -9.23 -12.63 -2.71
N VAL A 180 -8.62 -13.82 -2.79
CA VAL A 180 -7.89 -14.39 -1.66
C VAL A 180 -6.60 -13.61 -1.40
N LYS A 181 -5.91 -13.16 -2.45
CA LYS A 181 -4.76 -12.24 -2.31
C LYS A 181 -5.15 -10.95 -1.59
N GLU A 182 -6.29 -10.35 -1.94
CA GLU A 182 -6.79 -9.17 -1.23
C GLU A 182 -7.06 -9.47 0.26
N GLY A 183 -7.54 -10.68 0.58
CA GLY A 183 -7.68 -11.15 1.96
C GLY A 183 -6.33 -11.20 2.71
N TRP A 184 -5.30 -11.81 2.10
CA TRP A 184 -3.96 -11.85 2.70
C TRP A 184 -3.33 -10.47 2.87
N ASP A 185 -3.51 -9.58 1.90
CA ASP A 185 -3.06 -8.19 1.98
C ASP A 185 -3.77 -7.45 3.12
N CYS A 186 -5.06 -7.74 3.35
CA CYS A 186 -5.83 -7.21 4.46
C CYS A 186 -5.34 -7.73 5.82
N ILE A 187 -5.04 -9.02 5.94
CA ILE A 187 -4.50 -9.62 7.17
C ILE A 187 -3.15 -8.99 7.52
N TRP A 188 -2.24 -8.91 6.55
CA TRP A 188 -0.94 -8.28 6.76
C TRP A 188 -1.08 -6.83 7.22
N SER A 189 -1.94 -6.07 6.54
CA SER A 189 -2.21 -4.66 6.85
C SER A 189 -2.82 -4.47 8.23
N THR A 190 -3.70 -5.39 8.65
CA THR A 190 -4.30 -5.37 9.98
C THR A 190 -3.25 -5.48 11.08
N VAL A 191 -2.33 -6.45 10.96
CA VAL A 191 -1.27 -6.63 11.95
C VAL A 191 -0.41 -5.38 12.05
N ILE A 192 0.09 -4.91 10.91
CA ILE A 192 0.95 -3.75 10.79
C ILE A 192 0.30 -2.48 11.37
N TRP A 193 -0.94 -2.21 10.98
CA TRP A 193 -1.69 -1.05 11.47
C TRP A 193 -1.95 -1.13 12.98
N THR A 194 -2.30 -2.31 13.49
CA THR A 194 -2.56 -2.50 14.92
C THR A 194 -1.29 -2.29 15.75
N VAL A 195 -0.15 -2.81 15.28
CA VAL A 195 1.16 -2.60 15.89
C VAL A 195 1.51 -1.11 15.91
N TRP A 196 1.27 -0.38 14.81
CA TRP A 196 1.48 1.06 14.75
C TRP A 196 0.64 1.83 15.78
N LEU A 197 -0.66 1.54 15.86
CA LEU A 197 -1.55 2.16 16.82
C LEU A 197 -1.14 1.88 18.26
N ALA A 198 -0.78 0.62 18.58
CA ALA A 198 -0.31 0.25 19.90
C ALA A 198 0.97 0.99 20.28
N ARG A 199 1.94 1.09 19.36
CA ARG A 199 3.18 1.85 19.55
C ARG A 199 2.88 3.32 19.85
N ASN A 200 1.98 3.95 19.10
CA ASN A 200 1.62 5.36 19.31
C ASN A 200 0.90 5.57 20.65
N GLN A 201 0.03 4.65 21.06
CA GLN A 201 -0.60 4.69 22.38
C GLN A 201 0.42 4.59 23.52
N MET A 202 1.48 3.79 23.37
CA MET A 202 2.55 3.73 24.36
C MET A 202 3.35 5.04 24.46
N ILE A 203 3.55 5.76 23.35
CA ILE A 203 4.30 7.03 23.35
C ILE A 203 3.46 8.18 23.86
N PHE A 204 2.25 8.34 23.34
CA PHE A 204 1.45 9.56 23.54
C PHE A 204 0.44 9.45 24.67
N GLN A 205 0.13 8.24 25.13
CA GLN A 205 -0.91 7.99 26.15
C GLN A 205 -0.41 7.17 27.34
N ASP A 206 0.90 6.89 27.42
CA ASP A 206 1.55 6.06 28.46
C ASP A 206 0.84 4.72 28.72
N LYS A 207 0.19 4.17 27.67
CA LYS A 207 -0.48 2.88 27.75
C LYS A 207 0.53 1.75 27.72
N LYS A 208 0.20 0.62 28.34
CA LYS A 208 0.96 -0.63 28.21
C LYS A 208 0.36 -1.50 27.12
N THR A 209 1.22 -2.13 26.33
CA THR A 209 0.80 -3.12 25.33
C THR A 209 0.86 -4.53 25.94
N ASP A 210 -0.29 -5.20 25.97
CA ASP A 210 -0.39 -6.64 26.20
C ASP A 210 -0.42 -7.35 24.83
N PRO A 211 0.56 -8.22 24.52
CA PRO A 211 0.59 -8.96 23.25
C PRO A 211 -0.69 -9.76 22.98
N ARG A 212 -1.33 -10.34 24.00
CA ARG A 212 -2.56 -11.13 23.83
C ARG A 212 -3.73 -10.24 23.41
N LYS A 213 -3.90 -9.10 24.08
CA LYS A 213 -4.90 -8.10 23.68
C LYS A 213 -4.63 -7.55 22.28
N LEU A 214 -3.37 -7.42 21.90
CA LEU A 214 -2.99 -7.00 20.55
C LEU A 214 -3.44 -8.03 19.49
N LEU A 215 -3.26 -9.32 19.78
CA LEU A 215 -3.74 -10.42 18.93
C LEU A 215 -5.28 -10.42 18.81
N GLU A 216 -6.01 -10.27 19.92
CA GLU A 216 -7.48 -10.19 19.91
C GLU A 216 -7.98 -9.04 19.02
N ILE A 217 -7.37 -7.85 19.13
CA ILE A 217 -7.71 -6.70 18.28
C ILE A 217 -7.43 -7.01 16.81
N ILE A 218 -6.32 -7.69 16.50
CA ILE A 218 -5.97 -8.09 15.13
C ILE A 218 -7.01 -9.04 14.56
N GLN A 219 -7.44 -10.05 15.34
CA GLN A 219 -8.44 -11.02 14.92
C GLN A 219 -9.77 -10.34 14.58
N VAL A 220 -10.28 -9.53 15.52
CA VAL A 220 -11.53 -8.78 15.34
C VAL A 220 -11.44 -7.81 14.16
N ARG A 221 -10.36 -7.04 14.06
CA ARG A 221 -10.19 -6.06 12.98
C ARG A 221 -10.03 -6.72 11.61
N SER A 222 -9.31 -7.84 11.53
CA SER A 222 -9.12 -8.58 10.28
C SER A 222 -10.49 -9.09 9.80
N PHE A 223 -11.28 -9.65 10.71
CA PHE A 223 -12.64 -10.08 10.40
C PHE A 223 -13.50 -8.90 9.92
N GLN A 224 -13.55 -7.81 10.68
CA GLN A 224 -14.31 -6.61 10.32
C GLN A 224 -13.92 -6.07 8.94
N TRP A 225 -12.63 -6.01 8.60
CA TRP A 225 -12.17 -5.47 7.32
C TRP A 225 -12.47 -6.42 6.16
N ILE A 226 -12.29 -7.72 6.35
CA ILE A 226 -12.61 -8.71 5.30
C ILE A 226 -14.12 -8.72 5.00
N THR A 227 -14.95 -8.50 6.03
CA THR A 227 -16.42 -8.50 5.96
C THR A 227 -17.05 -7.11 5.78
N ALA A 228 -16.32 -5.99 5.88
CA ALA A 228 -16.88 -4.64 5.77
C ALA A 228 -17.49 -4.29 4.40
N ASN A 229 -17.30 -5.13 3.37
CA ASN A 229 -17.96 -4.97 2.07
C ASN A 229 -19.28 -5.76 1.95
N LEU A 230 -19.83 -6.27 3.05
CA LEU A 230 -21.14 -6.95 3.07
C LEU A 230 -22.33 -5.98 2.89
N ASP A 231 -22.17 -4.68 3.18
CA ASP A 231 -23.27 -3.70 3.17
C ASP A 231 -23.55 -3.05 1.81
N ARG A 232 -22.75 -3.33 0.77
CA ARG A 232 -23.02 -2.85 -0.60
C ARG A 232 -23.94 -3.84 -1.30
N GLY A 233 -25.24 -3.71 -1.02
CA GLY A 233 -26.29 -4.58 -1.54
C GLY A 233 -26.26 -4.77 -3.06
N THR A 234 -25.74 -5.93 -3.48
CA THR A 234 -26.13 -6.78 -4.62
C THR A 234 -25.06 -7.89 -4.70
N ASP A 235 -25.42 -9.15 -4.44
CA ASP A 235 -24.59 -10.36 -4.60
C ASP A 235 -23.24 -10.45 -3.83
N GLU A 236 -22.79 -9.40 -3.14
CA GLU A 236 -21.50 -9.34 -2.43
C GLU A 236 -21.51 -9.90 -1.00
N GLU A 237 -22.68 -10.17 -0.40
CA GLU A 237 -22.80 -10.83 0.91
C GLU A 237 -22.13 -12.23 0.91
N ILE A 238 -22.13 -12.88 -0.26
CA ILE A 238 -21.44 -14.15 -0.48
C ILE A 238 -19.92 -13.92 -0.49
N SER A 239 -19.41 -12.77 -0.93
CA SER A 239 -17.99 -12.53 -1.23
C SER A 239 -17.08 -12.50 0.00
N GLY A 240 -17.49 -11.87 1.11
CA GLY A 240 -16.66 -11.78 2.34
C GLY A 240 -16.50 -13.12 3.06
N CYS A 241 -17.63 -13.80 3.31
CA CYS A 241 -17.63 -15.16 3.85
C CYS A 241 -17.01 -16.16 2.87
N THR A 242 -17.17 -15.99 1.55
CA THR A 242 -16.49 -16.84 0.55
C THR A 242 -14.99 -16.63 0.56
N ILE A 243 -14.47 -15.42 0.80
CA ILE A 243 -13.02 -15.22 0.94
C ILE A 243 -12.48 -15.94 2.17
N LEU A 244 -13.16 -15.82 3.32
CA LEU A 244 -12.77 -16.55 4.55
C LEU A 244 -12.87 -18.06 4.37
N LEU A 245 -13.96 -18.55 3.75
CA LEU A 245 -14.14 -19.95 3.40
C LEU A 245 -13.12 -20.43 2.36
N SER A 246 -12.74 -19.59 1.39
CA SER A 246 -11.73 -19.93 0.38
C SER A 246 -10.34 -19.98 0.99
N ILE A 247 -10.04 -19.07 1.93
CA ILE A 247 -8.84 -19.12 2.75
C ILE A 247 -8.85 -20.42 3.57
N GLU A 248 -9.94 -20.73 4.28
CA GLU A 248 -10.09 -21.96 5.09
C GLU A 248 -9.96 -23.23 4.23
N MET A 249 -10.57 -23.26 3.04
CA MET A 249 -10.45 -24.36 2.07
C MET A 249 -9.04 -24.51 1.50
N GLU A 250 -8.34 -23.41 1.19
CA GLU A 250 -6.94 -23.45 0.73
C GLU A 250 -5.98 -23.94 1.84
N LEU A 251 -6.31 -23.65 3.10
CA LEU A 251 -5.51 -24.02 4.27
C LEU A 251 -5.78 -25.46 4.77
N GLY A 252 -6.88 -26.09 4.35
CA GLY A 252 -7.18 -27.49 4.64
C GLY A 252 -7.50 -27.79 6.12
N HIS A 253 -8.06 -26.82 6.84
CA HIS A 253 -8.36 -26.91 8.27
C HIS A 253 -9.85 -26.59 8.51
N ASP A 254 -10.54 -27.42 9.30
CA ASP A 254 -11.91 -27.15 9.76
C ASP A 254 -11.89 -26.41 11.10
N GLY A 255 -12.46 -25.19 11.19
CA GLY A 255 -12.79 -24.56 12.48
C GLY A 255 -12.42 -23.08 12.67
N TYR A 256 -11.93 -22.39 11.62
CA TYR A 256 -11.55 -20.97 11.73
C TYR A 256 -12.75 -20.05 11.86
N ILE A 257 -13.78 -20.33 11.06
CA ILE A 257 -15.03 -19.56 11.12
C ILE A 257 -15.74 -19.77 12.46
N GLU A 258 -15.73 -20.98 13.02
CA GLU A 258 -16.33 -21.27 14.33
C GLU A 258 -15.63 -20.53 15.47
N GLN A 259 -14.29 -20.52 15.51
CA GLN A 259 -13.54 -19.75 16.52
C GLN A 259 -13.80 -18.25 16.42
N LEU A 260 -13.92 -17.71 15.20
CA LEU A 260 -14.22 -16.29 14.98
C LEU A 260 -15.64 -15.90 15.40
N PHE A 261 -16.62 -16.78 15.16
CA PHE A 261 -17.98 -16.61 15.67
C PHE A 261 -18.00 -16.67 17.20
N ASP A 262 -17.24 -17.58 17.82
CA ASP A 262 -17.12 -17.66 19.28
C ASP A 262 -16.45 -16.43 19.88
N TYR A 263 -15.43 -15.83 19.25
CA TYR A 263 -14.83 -14.58 19.73
C TYR A 263 -15.78 -13.37 19.64
N SER A 264 -16.58 -13.29 18.57
CA SER A 264 -17.65 -12.30 18.44
C SER A 264 -18.73 -12.49 19.51
N LEU A 265 -19.13 -13.74 19.78
CA LEU A 265 -20.10 -14.09 20.82
C LEU A 265 -19.56 -13.86 22.25
N LEU A 266 -18.28 -14.15 22.50
CA LEU A 266 -17.59 -13.98 23.80
C LEU A 266 -17.43 -12.51 24.20
N LEU A 267 -17.15 -11.62 23.24
CA LEU A 267 -17.06 -10.17 23.51
C LEU A 267 -18.43 -9.55 23.83
N HIS A 268 -19.53 -10.18 23.41
CA HIS A 268 -20.88 -9.62 23.53
C HIS A 268 -21.80 -10.33 24.53
N GLY A 269 -21.37 -11.41 25.18
CA GLY A 269 -22.03 -11.96 26.38
C GLY A 269 -23.52 -12.33 26.22
N LEU A 270 -23.92 -12.91 25.08
CA LEU A 270 -25.33 -13.28 24.86
C LEU A 270 -25.49 -14.76 24.51
N SER A 271 -26.04 -15.49 25.48
CA SER A 271 -26.55 -16.84 25.36
C SER A 271 -27.89 -16.88 24.62
N GLY A 272 -28.02 -17.76 23.62
CA GLY A 272 -29.31 -18.37 23.25
C GLY A 272 -29.99 -17.91 21.95
N LEU A 273 -29.66 -18.60 20.87
CA LEU A 273 -30.44 -18.99 19.69
C LEU A 273 -31.41 -18.01 18.95
N SER A 274 -31.12 -17.95 17.65
CA SER A 274 -32.02 -17.88 16.47
C SER A 274 -32.57 -16.52 16.02
N ARG A 275 -32.49 -16.32 14.69
CA ARG A 275 -33.02 -15.22 13.86
C ARG A 275 -32.61 -13.77 14.20
N CYS A 276 -31.82 -13.55 15.25
CA CYS A 276 -31.36 -12.23 15.69
C CYS A 276 -29.93 -11.86 15.22
N SER A 277 -29.33 -12.58 14.27
CA SER A 277 -27.97 -12.31 13.78
C SER A 277 -27.87 -11.00 12.97
N GLN A 278 -28.97 -10.55 12.37
CA GLN A 278 -29.01 -9.32 11.58
C GLN A 278 -29.14 -8.06 12.46
N CYS A 279 -29.85 -8.14 13.60
CA CYS A 279 -30.00 -7.00 14.50
C CYS A 279 -28.74 -6.74 15.33
N MET A 280 -28.03 -7.79 15.75
CA MET A 280 -26.78 -7.64 16.50
C MET A 280 -25.64 -7.07 15.64
N LEU A 281 -25.62 -7.34 14.33
CA LEU A 281 -24.68 -6.70 13.40
C LEU A 281 -24.89 -5.18 13.32
N ASN A 282 -26.15 -4.71 13.35
CA ASN A 282 -26.47 -3.29 13.27
C ASN A 282 -26.09 -2.52 14.54
N ASP A 283 -26.22 -3.14 15.72
CA ASP A 283 -25.76 -2.55 16.97
C ASP A 283 -24.22 -2.52 17.08
N VAL A 284 -23.54 -3.49 16.45
CA VAL A 284 -22.07 -3.53 16.30
C VAL A 284 -21.58 -2.41 15.37
N ILE A 285 -22.29 -2.15 14.26
CA ILE A 285 -21.98 -1.03 13.36
C ILE A 285 -22.18 0.32 14.08
N ALA A 286 -23.27 0.49 14.83
CA ALA A 286 -23.57 1.72 15.55
C ALA A 286 -22.55 2.02 16.66
N SER A 287 -22.14 1.00 17.41
CA SER A 287 -21.16 1.17 18.51
C SER A 287 -19.73 1.39 18.01
N GLY A 288 -19.38 0.84 16.84
CA GLY A 288 -18.09 1.05 16.19
C GLY A 288 -17.93 2.44 15.55
N ILE A 289 -19.04 3.06 15.14
CA ILE A 289 -19.07 4.44 14.59
C ILE A 289 -18.82 5.47 15.71
N GLN A 290 -19.40 5.28 16.91
CA GLN A 290 -19.20 6.22 18.03
C GLN A 290 -17.74 6.29 18.50
N TYR A 291 -17.02 5.16 18.50
CA TYR A 291 -15.58 5.11 18.82
C TYR A 291 -14.70 5.75 17.71
N TRP A 292 -15.25 5.98 16.53
CA TRP A 292 -14.56 6.52 15.35
C TRP A 292 -14.65 8.05 15.30
N GLU A 293 -15.76 8.64 15.72
CA GLU A 293 -15.92 10.10 15.82
C GLU A 293 -15.00 10.70 16.89
N ASP A 294 -14.85 10.02 18.03
CA ASP A 294 -13.91 10.41 19.09
C ASP A 294 -12.42 10.33 18.67
N PHE A 295 -12.11 9.62 17.57
CA PHE A 295 -10.75 9.43 17.07
C PHE A 295 -10.33 10.44 15.99
N ASP A 296 -11.28 10.94 15.20
CA ASP A 296 -11.01 11.98 14.18
C ASP A 296 -10.71 13.35 14.81
N ASP A 297 -11.23 13.63 16.00
CA ASP A 297 -10.92 14.85 16.75
C ASP A 297 -9.46 14.89 17.25
N LEU A 298 -8.88 13.73 17.58
CA LEU A 298 -7.50 13.63 18.05
C LEU A 298 -6.45 13.79 16.94
N TYR A 299 -6.82 13.57 15.67
CA TYR A 299 -5.91 13.69 14.51
C TYR A 299 -5.93 15.08 13.87
N ARG A 300 -6.88 15.95 14.25
CA ARG A 300 -6.91 17.36 13.82
C ARG A 300 -6.02 18.28 14.66
N GLU A 301 -5.53 17.80 15.80
CA GLU A 301 -4.72 18.57 16.75
C GLU A 301 -3.22 18.25 16.72
N ILE A 302 -2.77 17.43 15.76
CA ILE A 302 -1.34 17.12 15.50
C ILE A 302 -1.00 17.52 14.06
#